data_AF-A0A1H3I2G1-F1
#
_entry.id   AF-A0A1H3I2G1-F1
#
_cell.length_a   1.000
_cell.length_b   1.000
_cell.length_c   1.000
_cell.angle_alpha   90.00
_cell.angle_beta   90.00
_cell.angle_gamma   90.00
#
_symmetry.space_group_name_H-M   'P 1'
#
loop_
_entity.id
_entity.type
_entity.pdbx_description
1 polymer ?
#
loop_
_entity_poly.entity_id
_entity_poly.type
_entity_poly.pdbx_seq_one_letter_code
_entity_poly.pdbx_strand_id
1 'polypeptide(L)'
;MNDTLPMLNTNTTTDQVLVELAGLHAYIKYEKGDKLNTSSGTKFEVYDTHYEHPTGLDAMTVQNLNTGEYIIVYQGTQVHAKYGIADLGTNMQLLAEQTPQQLEAANQYYLDMQQELVNSGNQIAYLAGNSLGGALANSVAVRHSDVKSVTLNPALLPSGLISSEADYSNITNYISEYDVLNIGIRSGQLAGRVPGNQYDIYNGVPAFGAIGPNHTGYHRRRGEKSIVLRDWQGRRAGPRENLSGCP
;
A
#
# COMPACT_ATOMS: atom_id res chain seq x y z
N MET A 1 -1.24 -18.04 34.49
CA MET A 1 -2.43 -17.43 33.87
C MET A 1 -2.22 -17.54 32.37
N ASN A 2 -3.18 -18.12 31.65
CA ASN A 2 -3.10 -18.35 30.21
C ASN A 2 -3.32 -17.03 29.48
N ASP A 3 -2.26 -16.47 28.89
CA ASP A 3 -2.38 -15.37 27.94
C ASP A 3 -2.67 -15.95 26.56
N THR A 4 -3.94 -16.27 26.32
CA THR A 4 -4.44 -16.47 24.95
C THR A 4 -4.45 -15.12 24.25
N LEU A 5 -3.43 -14.87 23.43
CA LEU A 5 -3.46 -13.85 22.37
C LEU A 5 -4.77 -14.01 21.57
N PRO A 6 -5.47 -12.92 21.23
CA PRO A 6 -6.69 -13.03 20.43
C PRO A 6 -6.35 -13.70 19.10
N MET A 7 -6.98 -14.85 18.84
CA MET A 7 -6.85 -15.52 17.56
C MET A 7 -7.35 -14.58 16.47
N LEU A 8 -6.42 -14.15 15.61
CA LEU A 8 -6.71 -13.42 14.38
C LEU A 8 -7.71 -14.24 13.57
N ASN A 9 -8.81 -13.63 13.17
CA ASN A 9 -9.84 -14.28 12.37
C ASN A 9 -9.23 -14.65 11.00
N THR A 10 -8.99 -15.94 10.75
CA THR A 10 -8.12 -16.43 9.66
C THR A 10 -8.76 -16.45 8.27
N ASN A 11 -9.95 -15.85 8.10
CA ASN A 11 -10.77 -16.03 6.89
C ASN A 11 -10.73 -14.85 5.91
N THR A 12 -9.99 -13.78 6.21
CA THR A 12 -9.87 -12.61 5.32
C THR A 12 -8.42 -12.23 5.13
N THR A 13 -8.11 -11.61 4.00
CA THR A 13 -6.78 -11.05 3.71
C THR A 13 -6.47 -9.96 4.73
N THR A 14 -5.31 -10.03 5.37
CA THR A 14 -4.90 -9.07 6.40
C THR A 14 -4.31 -7.81 5.79
N ASP A 15 -4.40 -6.69 6.52
CA ASP A 15 -3.80 -5.43 6.10
C ASP A 15 -2.29 -5.54 5.87
N GLN A 16 -1.58 -6.36 6.65
CA GLN A 16 -0.15 -6.64 6.44
C GLN A 16 0.10 -7.24 5.04
N VAL A 17 -0.75 -8.18 4.61
CA VAL A 17 -0.67 -8.77 3.27
C VAL A 17 -0.99 -7.74 2.19
N LEU A 18 -2.01 -6.90 2.39
CA LEU A 18 -2.38 -5.84 1.44
C LEU A 18 -1.27 -4.78 1.30
N VAL A 19 -0.62 -4.40 2.40
CA VAL A 19 0.55 -3.51 2.41
C VAL A 19 1.73 -4.14 1.66
N GLU A 20 1.96 -5.45 1.80
CA GLU A 20 3.00 -6.14 1.04
C GLU A 20 2.68 -6.20 -0.46
N LEU A 21 1.42 -6.47 -0.82
CA LEU A 21 0.97 -6.40 -2.20
C LEU A 21 1.21 -5.01 -2.80
N ALA A 22 0.85 -3.96 -2.06
CA ALA A 22 1.03 -2.56 -2.46
C ALA A 22 2.50 -2.14 -2.61
N GLY A 23 3.36 -2.49 -1.64
CA GLY A 23 4.75 -1.99 -1.59
C GLY A 23 5.75 -2.84 -2.38
N LEU A 24 5.47 -4.14 -2.59
CA LEU A 24 6.38 -5.07 -3.27
C LEU A 24 5.79 -5.58 -4.59
N HIS A 25 4.66 -6.26 -4.53
CA HIS A 25 4.15 -7.00 -5.67
C HIS A 25 3.62 -6.10 -6.78
N ALA A 26 3.11 -4.91 -6.43
CA ALA A 26 2.73 -3.87 -7.39
C ALA A 26 3.89 -3.44 -8.32
N TYR A 27 5.14 -3.71 -7.96
CA TYR A 27 6.33 -3.33 -8.74
C TYR A 27 7.02 -4.53 -9.42
N ILE A 28 6.37 -5.69 -9.42
CA ILE A 28 6.81 -6.88 -10.14
C ILE A 28 5.84 -7.07 -11.30
N LYS A 29 6.36 -7.24 -12.52
CA LYS A 29 5.54 -7.54 -13.69
C LYS A 29 5.16 -9.02 -13.65
N TYR A 30 3.90 -9.28 -13.33
CA TYR A 30 3.26 -10.60 -13.40
C TYR A 30 2.38 -10.71 -14.64
N GLU A 31 2.15 -11.93 -15.12
CA GLU A 31 1.17 -12.24 -16.16
C GLU A 31 -0.06 -12.94 -15.57
N LYS A 32 -1.18 -12.93 -16.29
CA LYS A 32 -2.38 -13.67 -15.89
C LYS A 32 -2.07 -15.16 -15.72
N GLY A 33 -2.52 -15.74 -14.60
CA GLY A 33 -2.24 -17.12 -14.20
C GLY A 33 -0.94 -17.30 -13.41
N ASP A 34 -0.12 -16.26 -13.28
CA ASP A 34 1.05 -16.32 -12.41
C ASP A 34 0.65 -16.54 -10.95
N LYS A 35 1.52 -17.22 -10.21
CA LYS A 35 1.38 -17.42 -8.76
C LYS A 35 2.38 -16.56 -8.01
N LEU A 36 1.92 -15.89 -6.98
CA LEU A 36 2.77 -15.15 -6.06
C LEU A 36 2.52 -15.58 -4.62
N ASN A 37 3.57 -15.47 -3.81
CA ASN A 37 3.54 -15.76 -2.38
C ASN A 37 4.04 -14.54 -1.64
N THR A 38 3.32 -14.18 -0.59
CA THR A 38 3.76 -13.17 0.37
C THR A 38 4.75 -13.74 1.36
N SER A 39 5.44 -12.87 2.09
CA SER A 39 6.35 -13.23 3.19
C SER A 39 5.66 -14.01 4.30
N SER A 40 4.36 -13.79 4.52
CA SER A 40 3.52 -14.52 5.47
C SER A 40 3.16 -15.94 5.02
N GLY A 41 3.46 -16.30 3.76
CA GLY A 41 3.07 -17.57 3.15
C GLY A 41 1.67 -17.56 2.51
N THR A 42 0.96 -16.43 2.52
CA THR A 42 -0.32 -16.28 1.79
C THR A 42 -0.06 -16.38 0.29
N LYS A 43 -0.86 -17.22 -0.40
CA LYS A 43 -0.71 -17.54 -1.82
C LYS A 43 -1.79 -16.86 -2.64
N PHE A 44 -1.39 -16.35 -3.79
CA PHE A 44 -2.26 -15.68 -4.73
C PHE A 44 -2.07 -16.21 -6.15
N GLU A 45 -3.12 -16.10 -6.95
CA GLU A 45 -3.07 -16.24 -8.39
C GLU A 45 -3.46 -14.90 -9.04
N VAL A 46 -2.74 -14.52 -10.08
CA VAL A 46 -3.01 -13.29 -10.83
C VAL A 46 -4.18 -13.55 -11.77
N TYR A 47 -5.30 -12.90 -11.48
CA TYR A 47 -6.55 -13.06 -12.23
C TYR A 47 -6.56 -12.23 -13.51
N ASP A 48 -6.04 -11.01 -13.43
CA ASP A 48 -5.98 -10.06 -14.53
C ASP A 48 -4.84 -9.06 -14.34
N THR A 49 -4.34 -8.49 -15.44
CA THR A 49 -3.33 -7.44 -15.41
C THR A 49 -3.64 -6.37 -16.47
N HIS A 50 -3.33 -5.13 -16.13
CA HIS A 50 -3.44 -4.01 -17.04
C HIS A 50 -2.21 -3.12 -16.87
N TYR A 51 -1.26 -3.23 -17.80
CA TYR A 51 -0.02 -2.44 -17.77
C TYR A 51 0.11 -1.59 -19.02
N GLU A 52 0.93 -0.55 -18.91
CA GLU A 52 1.27 0.38 -19.99
C GLU A 52 0.03 1.08 -20.56
N HIS A 53 -1.01 1.26 -19.73
CA HIS A 53 -2.22 1.93 -20.15
C HIS A 53 -1.89 3.39 -20.55
N PRO A 54 -2.49 3.94 -21.63
CA PRO A 54 -2.15 5.29 -22.12
C PRO A 54 -2.31 6.43 -21.09
N THR A 55 -3.14 6.24 -20.07
CA THR A 55 -3.32 7.23 -18.98
C THR A 55 -2.25 7.14 -17.89
N GLY A 56 -1.34 6.16 -17.97
CA GLY A 56 -0.36 5.81 -16.94
C GLY A 56 -0.90 4.90 -15.84
N LEU A 57 -2.08 4.31 -16.01
CA LEU A 57 -2.60 3.29 -15.10
C LEU A 57 -1.85 1.97 -15.30
N ASP A 58 -1.26 1.46 -14.22
CA ASP A 58 -0.80 0.09 -14.12
C ASP A 58 -1.50 -0.57 -12.92
N ALA A 59 -2.11 -1.74 -13.13
CA ALA A 59 -2.83 -2.48 -12.10
C ALA A 59 -2.77 -3.99 -12.34
N MET A 60 -3.01 -4.75 -11.28
CA MET A 60 -3.30 -6.18 -11.36
C MET A 60 -4.44 -6.54 -10.43
N THR A 61 -5.22 -7.55 -10.81
CA THR A 61 -6.21 -8.19 -9.95
C THR A 61 -5.68 -9.55 -9.54
N VAL A 62 -5.68 -9.85 -8.24
CA VAL A 62 -5.21 -11.11 -7.68
C VAL A 62 -6.31 -11.78 -6.85
N GLN A 63 -6.35 -13.11 -6.88
CA GLN A 63 -7.22 -13.91 -6.02
C GLN A 63 -6.40 -14.50 -4.88
N ASN A 64 -6.83 -14.28 -3.63
CA ASN A 64 -6.29 -14.99 -2.49
C ASN A 64 -6.76 -16.45 -2.52
N LEU A 65 -5.84 -17.40 -2.66
CA LEU A 65 -6.17 -18.82 -2.80
C LEU A 65 -6.67 -19.46 -1.49
N ASN A 66 -6.50 -18.80 -0.35
CA ASN A 66 -6.98 -19.28 0.95
C ASN A 66 -8.42 -18.80 1.22
N THR A 67 -8.76 -17.57 0.83
CA THR A 67 -10.04 -16.93 1.18
C THR A 67 -11.00 -16.80 0.00
N GLY A 68 -10.50 -16.91 -1.23
CA GLY A 68 -11.25 -16.67 -2.46
C GLY A 68 -11.44 -15.18 -2.80
N GLU A 69 -10.96 -14.27 -1.94
CA GLU A 69 -11.12 -12.82 -2.12
C GLU A 69 -10.33 -12.31 -3.32
N TYR A 70 -10.94 -11.41 -4.09
CA TYR A 70 -10.29 -10.69 -5.18
C TYR A 70 -9.83 -9.31 -4.73
N ILE A 71 -8.59 -8.96 -5.09
CA ILE A 71 -7.94 -7.71 -4.69
C ILE A 71 -7.38 -7.03 -5.93
N ILE A 72 -7.69 -5.75 -6.11
CA ILE A 72 -7.01 -4.91 -7.11
C ILE A 72 -5.80 -4.24 -6.47
N VAL A 73 -4.65 -4.34 -7.11
CA VAL A 73 -3.39 -3.72 -6.67
C VAL A 73 -2.96 -2.71 -7.72
N TYR A 74 -3.05 -1.42 -7.40
CA TYR A 74 -2.63 -0.33 -8.27
C TYR A 74 -1.14 -0.03 -8.08
N GLN A 75 -0.42 0.08 -9.19
CA GLN A 75 1.00 0.41 -9.21
C GLN A 75 1.21 1.92 -9.18
N GLY A 76 2.11 2.37 -8.29
CA GLY A 76 2.62 3.74 -8.33
C GLY A 76 3.77 3.91 -9.34
N THR A 77 4.18 5.15 -9.61
CA THR A 77 5.28 5.40 -10.56
C THR A 77 6.60 4.76 -10.12
N GLN A 78 7.32 4.13 -11.06
CA GLN A 78 8.66 3.59 -10.81
C GLN A 78 9.70 4.71 -10.71
N VAL A 79 9.95 5.17 -9.48
CA VAL A 79 10.86 6.28 -9.16
C VAL A 79 12.30 6.04 -9.60
N HIS A 80 12.77 4.79 -9.63
CA HIS A 80 14.17 4.45 -9.95
C HIS A 80 14.49 4.41 -11.45
N ALA A 81 13.49 4.34 -12.32
CA ALA A 81 13.72 4.15 -13.76
C ALA A 81 13.93 5.48 -14.51
N LYS A 82 13.37 6.59 -14.01
CA LYS A 82 13.24 7.84 -14.78
C LYS A 82 14.13 8.98 -14.31
N TYR A 83 14.42 9.09 -13.02
CA TYR A 83 15.16 10.20 -12.43
C TYR A 83 16.15 9.67 -11.38
N GLY A 84 17.42 10.04 -11.48
CA GLY A 84 18.44 9.62 -10.51
C GLY A 84 18.10 10.09 -9.08
N ILE A 85 18.69 9.45 -8.06
CA ILE A 85 18.42 9.69 -6.63
C ILE A 85 18.52 11.16 -6.17
N ALA A 86 19.28 12.00 -6.86
CA ALA A 86 19.46 13.42 -6.53
C ALA A 86 18.28 14.30 -7.02
N ASP A 87 17.54 13.86 -8.03
CA ASP A 87 16.49 14.64 -8.72
C ASP A 87 15.09 14.30 -8.19
N LEU A 88 15.02 13.41 -7.20
CA LEU A 88 13.78 12.93 -6.60
C LEU A 88 13.10 14.01 -5.77
N GLY A 89 13.84 14.77 -4.95
CA GLY A 89 13.28 15.74 -4.00
C GLY A 89 12.41 16.82 -4.66
N THR A 90 12.84 17.36 -5.81
CA THR A 90 12.12 18.40 -6.55
C THR A 90 10.95 17.83 -7.38
N ASN A 91 11.09 16.59 -7.87
CA ASN A 91 10.14 15.97 -8.79
C ASN A 91 9.10 15.08 -8.10
N MET A 92 9.16 14.88 -6.78
CA MET A 92 8.18 14.07 -6.06
C MET A 92 6.73 14.54 -6.27
N GLN A 93 6.51 15.86 -6.37
CA GLN A 93 5.18 16.40 -6.67
C GLN A 93 4.66 15.92 -8.03
N LEU A 94 5.51 15.92 -9.07
CA LEU A 94 5.15 15.43 -10.40
C LEU A 94 4.93 13.91 -10.42
N LEU A 95 5.63 13.16 -9.57
CA LEU A 95 5.51 11.71 -9.46
C LEU A 95 4.31 11.27 -8.63
N ALA A 96 3.82 12.15 -7.76
CA ALA A 96 2.61 11.96 -6.97
C ALA A 96 1.37 12.57 -7.63
N GLU A 97 1.51 13.28 -8.75
CA GLU A 97 0.41 13.93 -9.45
C GLU A 97 -0.42 12.91 -10.24
N GLN A 98 -1.66 12.67 -9.81
CA GLN A 98 -2.61 11.91 -10.60
C GLN A 98 -3.24 12.82 -11.65
N THR A 99 -3.39 12.33 -12.88
CA THR A 99 -4.23 13.04 -13.87
C THR A 99 -5.70 12.65 -13.69
N PRO A 100 -6.66 13.53 -14.04
CA PRO A 100 -8.08 13.16 -14.04
C PRO A 100 -8.37 11.90 -14.87
N GLN A 101 -7.65 11.71 -15.99
CA GLN A 101 -7.79 10.52 -16.83
C GLN A 101 -7.26 9.25 -16.17
N GLN A 102 -6.19 9.33 -15.38
CA GLN A 102 -5.66 8.18 -14.64
C GLN A 102 -6.59 7.77 -13.50
N LEU A 103 -7.20 8.74 -12.80
CA LEU A 103 -8.21 8.48 -11.77
C LEU A 103 -9.48 7.86 -12.33
N GLU A 104 -9.89 8.29 -13.52
CA GLU A 104 -11.04 7.69 -14.21
C GLU A 104 -10.71 6.29 -14.72
N ALA A 105 -9.52 6.08 -15.28
CA ALA A 105 -9.08 4.76 -15.71
C ALA A 105 -9.02 3.77 -14.54
N ALA A 106 -8.54 4.19 -13.36
CA ALA A 106 -8.51 3.35 -12.17
C ALA A 106 -9.93 2.94 -11.72
N ASN A 107 -10.87 3.88 -11.77
CA ASN A 107 -12.29 3.64 -11.49
C ASN A 107 -12.91 2.70 -12.53
N GLN A 108 -12.63 2.90 -13.81
CA GLN A 108 -13.13 2.04 -14.87
C GLN A 108 -12.60 0.61 -14.73
N TYR A 109 -11.32 0.42 -14.42
CA TYR A 109 -10.75 -0.90 -14.17
C TYR A 109 -11.45 -1.63 -13.01
N TYR A 110 -11.76 -0.91 -11.93
CA TYR A 110 -12.56 -1.45 -10.84
C TYR A 110 -13.95 -1.88 -11.30
N LEU A 111 -14.66 -1.02 -12.04
CA LEU A 111 -16.01 -1.33 -12.54
C LEU A 111 -16.02 -2.54 -13.48
N ASP A 112 -15.05 -2.61 -14.40
CA ASP A 112 -14.92 -3.72 -15.33
C ASP A 112 -14.67 -5.03 -14.58
N MET A 113 -13.77 -5.02 -13.59
CA MET A 113 -13.46 -6.20 -12.79
C MET A 113 -14.60 -6.62 -11.86
N GLN A 114 -15.25 -5.66 -11.23
CA GLN A 114 -16.44 -5.90 -10.42
C GLN A 114 -17.54 -6.55 -11.28
N GLN A 115 -17.78 -6.03 -12.48
CA GLN A 115 -18.78 -6.55 -13.39
C GLN A 115 -18.44 -7.97 -13.89
N GLU A 116 -17.18 -8.24 -14.20
CA GLU A 116 -16.72 -9.58 -14.59
C GLU A 116 -16.91 -10.59 -13.45
N LEU A 117 -16.52 -10.23 -12.23
CA LEU A 117 -16.55 -11.13 -11.07
C LEU A 117 -17.98 -11.43 -10.61
N VAL A 118 -18.90 -10.45 -10.67
CA VAL A 118 -20.30 -10.66 -10.29
C VAL A 118 -20.96 -11.76 -11.13
N ASN A 119 -20.59 -11.89 -12.41
CA ASN A 119 -21.09 -12.96 -13.27
C ASN A 119 -20.68 -14.37 -12.79
N SER A 120 -19.61 -14.46 -12.00
CA SER A 120 -19.11 -15.69 -11.37
C SER A 120 -19.50 -15.84 -9.90
N GLY A 121 -20.33 -14.94 -9.36
CA GLY A 121 -20.73 -14.93 -7.95
C GLY A 121 -19.67 -14.36 -7.00
N ASN A 122 -18.70 -13.61 -7.52
CA ASN A 122 -17.62 -12.99 -6.76
C ASN A 122 -17.70 -11.46 -6.80
N GLN A 123 -16.86 -10.79 -6.01
CA GLN A 123 -16.71 -9.33 -6.00
C GLN A 123 -15.28 -8.93 -5.61
N ILE A 124 -14.91 -7.70 -5.89
CA ILE A 124 -13.67 -7.10 -5.37
C ILE A 124 -13.84 -6.85 -3.87
N ALA A 125 -12.97 -7.44 -3.07
CA ALA A 125 -12.97 -7.29 -1.62
C ALA A 125 -12.11 -6.10 -1.16
N TYR A 126 -10.96 -5.92 -1.81
CA TYR A 126 -9.99 -4.88 -1.42
C TYR A 126 -9.36 -4.19 -2.63
N LEU A 127 -8.99 -2.94 -2.40
CA LEU A 127 -8.09 -2.16 -3.24
C LEU A 127 -6.80 -1.91 -2.45
N ALA A 128 -5.66 -2.10 -3.08
CA ALA A 128 -4.36 -1.85 -2.50
C ALA A 128 -3.49 -1.00 -3.43
N GLY A 129 -2.55 -0.25 -2.85
CA GLY A 129 -1.61 0.53 -3.65
C GLY A 129 -0.63 1.31 -2.80
N ASN A 130 0.54 1.60 -3.40
CA ASN A 130 1.58 2.42 -2.77
C ASN A 130 1.78 3.74 -3.52
N SER A 131 2.04 4.84 -2.81
CA SER A 131 2.33 6.14 -3.42
C SER A 131 1.18 6.60 -4.34
N LEU A 132 1.46 6.91 -5.61
CA LEU A 132 0.46 7.19 -6.63
C LEU A 132 -0.61 6.08 -6.70
N GLY A 133 -0.21 4.80 -6.63
CA GLY A 133 -1.14 3.67 -6.63
C GLY A 133 -2.08 3.67 -5.43
N GLY A 134 -1.61 4.14 -4.27
CA GLY A 134 -2.46 4.33 -3.08
C GLY A 134 -3.50 5.43 -3.29
N ALA A 135 -3.14 6.51 -3.97
CA ALA A 135 -4.12 7.53 -4.35
C ALA A 135 -5.15 7.02 -5.36
N LEU A 136 -4.74 6.19 -6.32
CA LEU A 136 -5.68 5.55 -7.25
C LEU A 136 -6.67 4.66 -6.47
N ALA A 137 -6.19 3.79 -5.58
CA ALA A 137 -7.02 2.94 -4.73
C ALA A 137 -8.02 3.76 -3.88
N ASN A 138 -7.53 4.79 -3.18
CA ASN A 138 -8.37 5.67 -2.38
C ASN A 138 -9.40 6.42 -3.23
N SER A 139 -9.04 6.86 -4.44
CA SER A 139 -9.97 7.58 -5.32
C SER A 139 -11.15 6.72 -5.77
N VAL A 140 -10.95 5.40 -5.88
CA VAL A 140 -12.02 4.45 -6.18
C VAL A 140 -12.85 4.21 -4.92
N ALA A 141 -12.23 3.94 -3.77
CA ALA A 141 -12.95 3.70 -2.51
C ALA A 141 -13.73 4.92 -1.98
N VAL A 142 -13.34 6.14 -2.35
CA VAL A 142 -14.11 7.37 -2.10
C VAL A 142 -15.42 7.39 -2.90
N ARG A 143 -15.43 6.79 -4.10
CA ARG A 143 -16.61 6.72 -4.98
C ARG A 143 -17.48 5.49 -4.69
N HIS A 144 -16.88 4.44 -4.12
CA HIS A 144 -17.49 3.13 -3.88
C HIS A 144 -17.26 2.71 -2.43
N SER A 145 -18.20 3.05 -1.54
CA SER A 145 -18.08 2.79 -0.10
C SER A 145 -18.20 1.29 0.28
N ASP A 146 -18.61 0.46 -0.67
CA ASP A 146 -18.78 -1.00 -0.54
C ASP A 146 -17.47 -1.79 -0.66
N VAL A 147 -16.40 -1.17 -1.20
CA VAL A 147 -15.07 -1.78 -1.29
C VAL A 147 -14.11 -1.16 -0.29
N LYS A 148 -13.24 -1.99 0.31
CA LYS A 148 -12.22 -1.51 1.26
C LYS A 148 -10.94 -1.12 0.55
N SER A 149 -10.28 -0.05 1.00
CA SER A 149 -8.95 0.31 0.52
C SER A 149 -7.91 0.24 1.64
N VAL A 150 -6.78 -0.42 1.37
CA VAL A 150 -5.63 -0.49 2.26
C VAL A 150 -4.38 -0.06 1.51
N THR A 151 -3.80 1.07 1.91
CA THR A 151 -2.69 1.68 1.17
C THR A 151 -1.42 1.79 2.01
N LEU A 152 -0.29 1.86 1.31
CA LEU A 152 1.01 2.23 1.87
C LEU A 152 1.38 3.60 1.32
N ASN A 153 1.73 4.55 2.19
CA ASN A 153 2.25 5.87 1.80
C ASN A 153 1.51 6.53 0.62
N PRO A 154 0.17 6.61 0.65
CA PRO A 154 -0.58 7.08 -0.51
C PRO A 154 -0.23 8.54 -0.83
N ALA A 155 -0.21 8.85 -2.12
CA ALA A 155 -0.19 10.24 -2.57
C ALA A 155 -1.51 10.95 -2.20
N LEU A 156 -1.48 12.29 -2.15
CA LEU A 156 -2.67 13.09 -1.86
C LEU A 156 -3.69 12.98 -3.00
N LEU A 157 -4.98 12.83 -2.68
CA LEU A 157 -6.06 12.96 -3.67
C LEU A 157 -6.20 14.41 -4.16
N PRO A 158 -6.69 14.69 -5.38
CA PRO A 158 -6.98 16.06 -5.82
C PRO A 158 -7.95 16.79 -4.90
N SER A 159 -7.82 18.12 -4.81
CA SER A 159 -8.75 18.96 -4.06
C SER A 159 -10.19 18.81 -4.58
N GLY A 160 -11.15 18.71 -3.66
CA GLY A 160 -12.58 18.60 -3.99
C GLY A 160 -13.07 17.17 -4.28
N LEU A 161 -12.19 16.17 -4.30
CA LEU A 161 -12.60 14.77 -4.45
C LEU A 161 -13.19 14.18 -3.16
N ILE A 162 -12.80 14.72 -2.01
CA ILE A 162 -13.23 14.28 -0.68
C ILE A 162 -14.28 15.26 -0.16
N SER A 163 -15.40 14.73 0.33
CA SER A 163 -16.45 15.47 1.01
C SER A 163 -16.22 15.43 2.52
N SER A 164 -16.39 16.55 3.23
CA SER A 164 -16.29 16.59 4.70
C SER A 164 -17.42 15.83 5.39
N GLU A 165 -18.53 15.59 4.68
CA GLU A 165 -19.75 14.99 5.23
C GLU A 165 -19.85 13.48 4.99
N ALA A 166 -18.91 12.90 4.24
CA ALA A 166 -18.92 11.48 3.89
C ALA A 166 -18.13 10.64 4.90
N ASP A 167 -18.58 9.41 5.13
CA ASP A 167 -17.84 8.41 5.91
C ASP A 167 -16.86 7.67 5.00
N TYR A 168 -15.59 7.62 5.41
CA TYR A 168 -14.50 6.93 4.72
C TYR A 168 -13.89 5.84 5.59
N SER A 169 -14.70 5.24 6.48
CA SER A 169 -14.28 4.13 7.36
C SER A 169 -13.83 2.87 6.61
N ASN A 170 -14.17 2.73 5.32
CA ASN A 170 -13.69 1.70 4.41
C ASN A 170 -12.24 1.89 3.94
N ILE A 171 -11.61 3.03 4.24
CA ILE A 171 -10.24 3.36 3.80
C ILE A 171 -9.28 3.33 5.00
N THR A 172 -8.16 2.62 4.84
CA THR A 172 -7.06 2.52 5.81
C THR A 172 -5.74 2.84 5.11
N ASN A 173 -4.96 3.76 5.68
CA ASN A 173 -3.68 4.19 5.12
C ASN A 173 -2.56 3.94 6.13
N TYR A 174 -1.55 3.19 5.73
CA TYR A 174 -0.33 2.99 6.50
C TYR A 174 0.75 3.94 6.02
N ILE A 175 1.31 4.73 6.93
CA ILE A 175 2.23 5.81 6.59
C ILE A 175 3.57 5.58 7.29
N SER A 176 4.65 5.44 6.52
CA SER A 176 5.98 5.23 7.08
C SER A 176 6.56 6.52 7.66
N GLU A 177 7.25 6.40 8.80
CA GLU A 177 7.83 7.53 9.53
C GLU A 177 8.87 8.31 8.68
N TYR A 178 9.52 7.63 7.74
CA TYR A 178 10.58 8.19 6.90
C TYR A 178 10.16 8.47 5.46
N ASP A 179 8.85 8.43 5.17
CA ASP A 179 8.37 8.75 3.84
C ASP A 179 8.55 10.25 3.52
N VAL A 180 9.24 10.51 2.41
CA VAL A 180 9.53 11.83 1.88
C VAL A 180 8.28 12.59 1.43
N LEU A 181 7.20 11.90 1.02
CA LEU A 181 5.90 12.52 0.76
C LEU A 181 5.24 13.02 2.06
N ASN A 182 5.56 12.41 3.20
CA ASN A 182 4.99 12.74 4.51
C ASN A 182 5.51 14.07 5.07
N ILE A 183 6.65 14.56 4.58
CA ILE A 183 7.19 15.90 4.91
C ILE A 183 6.25 17.00 4.38
N GLY A 184 5.50 16.73 3.29
CA GLY A 184 4.47 17.62 2.77
C GLY A 184 3.09 17.47 3.43
N ILE A 185 2.72 16.25 3.85
CA ILE A 185 1.40 15.96 4.45
C ILE A 185 1.28 16.50 5.88
N ARG A 186 2.35 16.43 6.68
CA ARG A 186 2.34 16.86 8.10
C ARG A 186 2.51 18.37 8.31
N SER A 187 2.79 19.15 7.26
CA SER A 187 3.13 20.58 7.38
C SER A 187 1.95 21.55 7.21
N GLY A 188 0.68 21.09 7.08
CA GLY A 188 -0.46 22.01 7.05
C GLY A 188 -1.82 21.42 6.61
N GLN A 189 -2.65 22.26 5.97
CA GLN A 189 -4.05 22.03 5.52
C GLN A 189 -4.25 20.86 4.52
N LEU A 190 -3.22 20.08 4.23
CA LEU A 190 -3.23 19.01 3.23
C LEU A 190 -3.57 17.63 3.81
N ALA A 191 -3.60 17.47 5.13
CA ALA A 191 -3.99 16.23 5.81
C ALA A 191 -5.40 15.74 5.38
N GLY A 192 -6.31 16.66 5.07
CA GLY A 192 -7.67 16.34 4.62
C GLY A 192 -7.74 15.74 3.20
N ARG A 193 -6.61 15.55 2.52
CA ARG A 193 -6.52 14.95 1.17
C ARG A 193 -6.12 13.46 1.19
N VAL A 194 -5.99 12.87 2.37
CA VAL A 194 -5.88 11.42 2.59
C VAL A 194 -7.10 10.97 3.41
N PRO A 195 -8.12 10.37 2.78
CA PRO A 195 -9.37 10.02 3.46
C PRO A 195 -9.21 8.79 4.34
N GLY A 196 -10.12 8.62 5.31
CA GLY A 196 -10.21 7.43 6.15
C GLY A 196 -9.16 7.36 7.27
N ASN A 197 -8.94 6.14 7.77
CA ASN A 197 -8.05 5.87 8.89
C ASN A 197 -6.58 6.02 8.48
N GLN A 198 -5.74 6.51 9.38
CA GLN A 198 -4.30 6.68 9.14
C GLN A 198 -3.50 6.10 10.31
N TYR A 199 -2.52 5.26 9.99
CA TYR A 199 -1.66 4.60 10.97
C TYR A 199 -0.19 4.79 10.61
N ASP A 200 0.57 5.32 11.57
CA ASP A 200 2.02 5.46 11.41
C ASP A 200 2.73 4.11 11.62
N ILE A 201 3.62 3.75 10.71
CA ILE A 201 4.42 2.52 10.77
C ILE A 201 5.93 2.81 10.77
N TYR A 202 6.66 2.02 11.56
CA TYR A 202 8.11 2.12 11.69
C TYR A 202 8.79 1.15 10.72
N ASN A 203 9.39 1.69 9.66
CA ASN A 203 10.28 0.93 8.78
C ASN A 203 11.73 1.05 9.27
N GLY A 204 12.52 -0.03 9.17
CA GLY A 204 13.88 -0.10 9.72
C GLY A 204 14.85 1.01 9.24
N VAL A 205 15.63 1.51 10.21
CA VAL A 205 16.83 2.40 10.19
C VAL A 205 16.84 3.63 9.23
N PRO A 206 17.03 4.86 9.77
CA PRO A 206 17.20 6.07 8.95
C PRO A 206 18.52 6.01 8.17
N ALA A 207 18.43 5.88 6.85
CA ALA A 207 19.55 6.11 5.95
C ALA A 207 19.20 7.30 5.04
N PHE A 208 19.94 8.41 5.19
CA PHE A 208 19.83 9.65 4.40
C PHE A 208 20.06 9.48 2.88
N GLY A 209 20.16 8.24 2.37
CA GLY A 209 20.21 7.88 0.95
C GLY A 209 19.14 6.89 0.49
N ALA A 210 18.08 6.64 1.29
CA ALA A 210 17.10 5.56 1.09
C ALA A 210 15.69 6.04 0.72
N ILE A 211 15.57 7.08 -0.13
CA ILE A 211 14.27 7.60 -0.59
C ILE A 211 13.41 6.48 -1.21
N GLY A 212 14.00 5.59 -2.01
CA GLY A 212 13.30 4.43 -2.58
C GLY A 212 12.86 3.42 -1.52
N PRO A 213 13.77 2.83 -0.73
CA PRO A 213 13.42 1.84 0.29
C PRO A 213 12.47 2.32 1.38
N ASN A 214 12.55 3.59 1.79
CA ASN A 214 11.66 4.15 2.82
C ASN A 214 10.26 4.43 2.28
N HIS A 215 10.16 4.76 0.99
CA HIS A 215 8.91 5.02 0.28
C HIS A 215 8.21 3.74 -0.20
N THR A 216 8.97 2.71 -0.59
CA THR A 216 8.41 1.40 -0.94
C THR A 216 8.26 0.47 0.26
N GLY A 217 8.99 0.71 1.34
CA GLY A 217 9.10 -0.19 2.49
C GLY A 217 10.11 -1.33 2.30
N TYR A 218 10.87 -1.40 1.18
CA TYR A 218 11.74 -2.53 0.85
C TYR A 218 13.20 -2.15 0.56
N HIS A 219 14.13 -2.82 1.24
CA HIS A 219 15.55 -2.80 0.88
C HIS A 219 15.86 -3.91 -0.14
N ARG A 220 16.32 -3.55 -1.35
CA ARG A 220 17.03 -4.51 -2.21
C ARG A 220 18.49 -4.62 -1.75
N ARG A 221 18.80 -5.60 -0.89
CA ARG A 221 20.16 -6.14 -0.83
C ARG A 221 20.21 -7.48 -1.57
N ARG A 222 21.30 -7.67 -2.31
CA ARG A 222 21.58 -8.87 -3.11
C ARG A 222 21.58 -10.08 -2.16
N GLY A 223 20.52 -10.90 -2.20
CA GLY A 223 20.48 -12.23 -1.58
C GLY A 223 19.53 -12.45 -0.40
N GLU A 224 18.99 -11.41 0.26
CA GLU A 224 18.08 -11.62 1.40
C GLU A 224 16.86 -10.69 1.33
N LYS A 225 15.66 -11.30 1.33
CA LYS A 225 14.37 -10.63 1.42
C LYS A 225 13.91 -10.75 2.87
N SER A 226 14.00 -9.69 3.66
CA SER A 226 13.39 -9.66 4.99
C SER A 226 12.54 -8.42 5.18
N ILE A 227 11.31 -8.66 5.61
CA ILE A 227 10.51 -7.68 6.32
C ILE A 227 10.97 -7.73 7.78
N VAL A 228 11.31 -6.58 8.36
CA VAL A 228 11.52 -6.47 9.80
C VAL A 228 10.34 -5.69 10.37
N LEU A 229 9.26 -6.39 10.67
CA LEU A 229 8.25 -5.91 11.61
C LEU A 229 8.77 -6.27 12.99
N ARG A 230 9.34 -5.31 13.72
CA ARG A 230 9.63 -5.52 15.14
C ARG A 230 8.35 -5.31 15.92
N ASP A 231 8.07 -6.29 16.77
CA ASP A 231 6.89 -6.33 17.64
C ASP A 231 6.63 -5.01 18.35
N TRP A 232 5.39 -4.61 18.21
CA TRP A 232 4.64 -3.67 19.01
C TRP A 232 4.73 -4.05 20.50
N GLN A 233 5.51 -3.33 21.31
CA GLN A 233 5.21 -3.11 22.73
C GLN A 233 5.82 -1.77 23.20
N GLY A 234 5.00 -0.74 23.24
CA GLY A 234 5.31 0.48 23.97
C GLY A 234 5.22 0.26 25.48
N ARG A 235 6.36 0.26 26.17
CA ARG A 235 6.46 0.68 27.59
C ARG A 235 7.77 1.42 27.83
N ARG A 236 7.68 2.65 28.37
CA ARG A 236 8.83 3.41 28.89
C ARG A 236 9.27 2.88 30.26
N ALA A 237 10.55 3.15 30.56
CA ALA A 237 11.18 3.39 31.87
C ALA A 237 12.16 2.33 32.44
N GLY A 238 13.44 2.51 32.10
CA GLY A 238 14.65 2.44 32.97
C GLY A 238 15.06 1.13 33.66
N PRO A 239 16.20 1.11 34.38
CA PRO A 239 17.48 1.80 34.15
C PRO A 239 18.52 0.87 33.48
N ARG A 240 19.65 1.46 33.07
CA ARG A 240 20.82 0.74 32.55
C ARG A 240 21.35 -0.26 33.58
N GLU A 241 21.43 -1.54 33.21
CA GLU A 241 22.32 -2.48 33.88
C GLU A 241 23.49 -2.83 32.96
N ASN A 242 24.68 -2.50 33.45
CA ASN A 242 25.96 -2.96 32.93
C ASN A 242 26.02 -4.49 33.06
N LEU A 243 26.34 -5.17 31.96
CA LEU A 243 26.86 -6.54 32.04
C LEU A 243 28.35 -6.51 31.71
N SER A 244 29.13 -6.26 32.77
CA SER A 244 30.40 -6.94 32.99
C SER A 244 30.14 -8.44 33.10
N GLY A 245 30.89 -9.27 32.38
CA GLY A 245 30.93 -10.71 32.64
C GLY A 245 31.23 -11.56 31.42
N CYS A 246 32.50 -11.93 31.29
CA CYS A 246 33.03 -12.99 30.42
C CYS A 246 32.41 -14.37 30.75
N PRO A 247 32.75 -15.41 29.97
CA PRO A 247 33.98 -16.15 30.25
C PRO A 247 35.10 -15.96 29.21
#